data_AF-A0A2V6UGL8-F1
#
_entry.id   AF-A0A2V6UGL8-F1
#
_cell.length_a   1.000
_cell.length_b   1.000
_cell.length_c   1.000
_cell.angle_alpha   90.00
_cell.angle_beta   90.00
_cell.angle_gamma   90.00
#
_symmetry.space_group_name_H-M   'P 1'
#
loop_
_entity.id
_entity.type
_entity.pdbx_description
1 polymer ?
#
loop_
_entity_poly.entity_id
_entity_poly.type
_entity_poly.pdbx_seq_one_letter_code
_entity_poly.pdbx_strand_id
1 'polypeptide(L)'
;MFGADPTPGLVAAALADDGRAIRLWIRDGAATRVESVPFTPFVLAADEALLRDAPGLVALTRLEGAGELRWLARFGAWSAALAARDRCREATGLAANMPEAPYRFFPDPVHQYL
;
A
#
# COMPACT_ATOMS: atom_id res chain seq x y z
N MET A 1 20.10 8.61 4.19
CA MET A 1 19.00 9.04 3.31
C MET A 1 17.93 7.98 3.43
N PHE A 2 16.73 8.34 3.89
CA PHE A 2 15.59 7.42 3.99
C PHE A 2 14.64 7.74 2.83
N GLY A 3 13.93 6.75 2.29
CA GLY A 3 12.99 6.93 1.18
C GLY A 3 13.55 6.69 -0.23
N ALA A 4 14.62 5.90 -0.36
CA ALA A 4 15.07 5.37 -1.64
C ALA A 4 15.21 3.85 -1.53
N ASP A 5 14.61 3.12 -2.46
CA ASP A 5 14.83 1.67 -2.59
C ASP A 5 16.34 1.44 -2.81
N PRO A 6 16.99 0.61 -1.97
CA PRO A 6 18.43 0.43 -2.00
C PRO A 6 18.92 -0.41 -3.19
N THR A 7 18.01 -0.96 -4.01
CA THR A 7 18.33 -1.83 -5.14
C THR A 7 19.20 -1.07 -6.17
N PRO A 8 20.49 -1.42 -6.31
CA PRO A 8 21.36 -0.75 -7.26
C PRO A 8 20.85 -0.91 -8.68
N GLY A 9 20.88 0.18 -9.45
CA GLY A 9 20.47 0.17 -10.84
C GLY A 9 18.96 0.08 -11.07
N LEU A 10 18.10 0.25 -10.06
CA LEU A 10 16.66 0.37 -10.26
C LEU A 10 16.34 1.55 -11.21
N VAL A 11 15.66 1.25 -12.32
CA VAL A 11 15.31 2.23 -13.36
C VAL A 11 13.81 2.56 -13.32
N ALA A 12 12.98 1.55 -13.08
CA ALA A 12 11.53 1.71 -13.04
C ALA A 12 10.89 0.64 -12.15
N ALA A 13 9.70 0.97 -11.66
CA ALA A 13 8.81 0.07 -10.94
C ALA A 13 7.37 0.27 -11.46
N ALA A 14 6.59 -0.81 -11.53
CA ALA A 14 5.18 -0.76 -11.91
C ALA A 14 4.41 -1.90 -11.24
N LEU A 15 3.12 -1.70 -10.98
CA LEU A 15 2.24 -2.77 -10.54
C LEU A 15 2.14 -3.86 -11.62
N ALA A 16 2.28 -5.12 -11.23
CA ALA A 16 2.02 -6.25 -12.12
C ALA A 16 0.52 -6.40 -12.40
N ASP A 17 0.16 -7.04 -13.51
CA ASP A 17 -1.23 -7.12 -13.99
C ASP A 17 -2.17 -7.82 -12.99
N ASP A 18 -1.66 -8.73 -12.16
CA ASP A 18 -2.42 -9.42 -11.13
C ASP A 18 -2.66 -8.57 -9.86
N GLY A 19 -1.99 -7.43 -9.74
CA GLY A 19 -2.05 -6.52 -8.60
C GLY A 19 -1.37 -7.06 -7.32
N ARG A 20 -0.60 -8.14 -7.40
CA ARG A 20 0.00 -8.84 -6.24
C ARG A 20 1.52 -8.70 -6.18
N ALA A 21 2.13 -8.13 -7.20
CA ALA A 21 3.56 -7.91 -7.29
C ALA A 21 3.89 -6.53 -7.87
N ILE A 22 5.09 -6.04 -7.59
CA ILE A 22 5.70 -4.94 -8.33
C ILE A 22 6.70 -5.54 -9.31
N ARG A 23 6.61 -5.13 -10.57
CA ARG A 23 7.60 -5.38 -11.61
C ARG A 23 8.69 -4.31 -11.50
N LEU A 24 9.92 -4.75 -11.33
CA LEU A 24 11.11 -3.89 -11.27
C LEU A 24 11.93 -4.07 -12.53
N TRP A 25 12.43 -2.96 -13.08
CA TRP A 25 13.41 -2.95 -14.17
C TRP A 25 14.73 -2.45 -13.62
N ILE A 26 15.75 -3.30 -13.69
CA ILE A 26 17.06 -3.06 -13.06
C ILE A 26 18.13 -3.09 -14.15
N ARG A 27 18.96 -2.05 -14.19
CA ARG A 27 20.12 -1.94 -15.06
C ARG A 27 21.19 -2.92 -14.60
N ASP A 28 21.62 -3.80 -15.49
CA ASP A 28 22.70 -4.75 -15.28
C ASP A 28 23.71 -4.63 -16.42
N GLY A 29 24.78 -3.87 -16.18
CA GLY A 29 25.72 -3.47 -17.22
C GLY A 29 25.01 -2.76 -18.39
N ALA A 30 25.11 -3.34 -19.60
CA ALA A 30 24.43 -2.83 -20.79
C ALA A 30 22.97 -3.32 -20.93
N ALA A 31 22.56 -4.32 -20.15
CA ALA A 31 21.24 -4.94 -20.23
C ALA A 31 20.27 -4.38 -19.18
N THR A 32 18.98 -4.70 -19.34
CA THR A 32 17.94 -4.48 -18.32
C THR A 32 17.34 -5.82 -17.95
N ARG A 33 17.41 -6.18 -16.67
CA ARG A 33 16.71 -7.35 -16.12
C ARG A 33 15.37 -6.94 -15.53
N VAL A 34 14.40 -7.85 -15.58
CA VAL A 34 13.05 -7.64 -15.05
C VAL A 34 12.80 -8.63 -13.93
N GLU A 35 12.35 -8.13 -12.78
CA GLU A 35 12.01 -8.96 -11.63
C GLU A 35 10.58 -8.67 -11.16
N SER A 36 9.92 -9.66 -10.57
CA SER A 36 8.65 -9.49 -9.89
C SER A 36 8.84 -9.77 -8.41
N VAL A 37 8.58 -8.76 -7.59
CA VAL A 37 8.67 -8.84 -6.13
C VAL A 37 7.28 -8.82 -5.51
N PRO A 38 7.02 -9.62 -4.45
CA PRO A 38 5.73 -9.61 -3.77
C PRO A 38 5.34 -8.21 -3.30
N PHE A 39 4.06 -7.84 -3.48
CA PHE A 39 3.52 -6.55 -3.09
C PHE A 39 2.38 -6.74 -2.09
N THR A 40 2.47 -6.04 -0.96
CA THR A 40 1.46 -6.10 0.10
C THR A 40 0.98 -4.68 0.40
N PRO A 41 0.02 -4.15 -0.40
CA PRO A 41 -0.52 -2.81 -0.21
C PRO A 41 -1.20 -2.67 1.15
N PHE A 42 -1.35 -1.43 1.60
CA PHE A 42 -1.86 -1.14 2.92
C PHE A 42 -2.82 0.04 2.98
N VAL A 43 -3.62 0.05 4.05
CA VAL A 43 -4.51 1.15 4.46
C VAL A 43 -4.23 1.44 5.93
N LEU A 44 -4.10 2.72 6.28
CA LEU A 44 -4.01 3.16 7.68
C LEU A 44 -5.39 3.59 8.19
N ALA A 45 -5.70 3.31 9.45
CA ALA A 45 -6.95 3.75 10.08
C ALA A 45 -6.77 4.11 11.56
N ALA A 46 -7.68 4.94 12.07
CA ALA A 46 -7.77 5.26 13.48
C ALA A 46 -8.47 4.15 14.30
N ASP A 47 -9.33 3.37 13.66
CA ASP A 47 -10.07 2.28 14.29
C ASP A 47 -9.93 0.99 13.47
N GLU A 48 -9.75 -0.15 14.15
CA GLU A 48 -9.71 -1.46 13.50
C GLU A 48 -11.05 -1.81 12.87
N ALA A 49 -12.17 -1.33 13.42
CA ALA A 49 -13.51 -1.61 12.94
C ALA A 49 -13.72 -1.18 11.48
N LEU A 50 -12.95 -0.19 11.00
CA LEU A 50 -12.99 0.25 9.60
C LEU A 50 -12.43 -0.81 8.62
N LEU A 51 -11.56 -1.71 9.09
CA LEU A 51 -10.74 -2.58 8.23
C LEU A 51 -10.81 -4.07 8.58
N ARG A 52 -11.18 -4.45 9.81
CA ARG A 52 -11.08 -5.83 10.32
C ARG A 52 -11.82 -6.88 9.49
N ASP A 53 -12.94 -6.49 8.87
CA ASP A 53 -13.79 -7.37 8.05
C ASP A 53 -13.63 -7.08 6.55
N ALA A 54 -12.58 -6.36 6.14
CA ALA A 54 -12.32 -6.05 4.74
C ALA A 54 -11.87 -7.31 3.98
N PRO A 55 -12.49 -7.65 2.83
CA PRO A 55 -12.05 -8.77 2.00
C PRO A 55 -10.60 -8.61 1.54
N GLY A 56 -9.86 -9.73 1.52
CA GLY A 56 -8.45 -9.75 1.10
C GLY A 56 -7.46 -9.17 2.11
N LEU A 57 -7.91 -8.88 3.33
CA LEU A 57 -7.06 -8.54 4.48
C LEU A 57 -6.13 -9.72 4.80
N VAL A 58 -4.84 -9.44 4.88
CA VAL A 58 -3.77 -10.41 5.19
C VAL A 58 -3.27 -10.22 6.62
N ALA A 59 -3.16 -8.96 7.07
CA ALA A 59 -2.77 -8.65 8.44
C ALA A 59 -3.38 -7.32 8.87
N LEU A 60 -3.72 -7.21 10.16
CA LEU A 60 -4.13 -5.98 10.81
C LEU A 60 -3.28 -5.80 12.06
N THR A 61 -2.46 -4.75 12.09
CA THR A 61 -1.48 -4.52 13.16
C THR A 61 -1.73 -3.18 13.80
N ARG A 62 -1.76 -3.14 15.14
CA ARG A 62 -1.76 -1.90 15.90
C ARG A 62 -0.35 -1.29 15.87
N LEU A 63 -0.26 -0.03 15.49
CA LEU A 63 0.99 0.73 15.48
C LEU A 63 1.26 1.32 16.87
N GLU A 64 2.55 1.36 17.23
CA GLU A 64 3.01 2.04 18.45
C GLU A 64 3.09 3.56 18.22
N GLY A 65 2.94 4.33 19.29
CA GLY A 65 3.00 5.80 19.28
C GLY A 65 1.66 6.48 19.52
N ALA A 66 1.70 7.81 19.59
CA ALA A 66 0.55 8.67 19.91
C ALA A 66 -0.23 9.18 18.67
N GLY A 67 0.04 8.63 17.49
CA GLY A 67 -0.63 9.02 16.26
C GLY A 67 -2.08 8.53 16.21
N GLU A 68 -2.97 9.32 15.62
CA GLU A 68 -4.39 8.96 15.49
C GLU A 68 -4.61 7.75 14.59
N LEU A 69 -3.84 7.63 13.50
CA LEU A 69 -3.87 6.50 12.57
C LEU A 69 -3.04 5.33 13.11
N ARG A 70 -3.61 4.64 14.10
CA ARG A 70 -2.95 3.61 14.90
C ARG A 70 -3.12 2.17 14.41
N TRP A 71 -3.76 1.95 13.26
CA TRP A 71 -3.94 0.63 12.67
C TRP A 71 -3.39 0.58 11.25
N LEU A 72 -2.61 -0.46 10.96
CA LEU A 72 -2.08 -0.80 9.64
C LEU A 72 -2.72 -2.09 9.14
N ALA A 73 -3.59 -1.99 8.14
CA ALA A 73 -4.15 -3.13 7.43
C ALA A 73 -3.33 -3.40 6.16
N ARG A 74 -2.93 -4.65 5.97
CA ARG A 74 -2.20 -5.14 4.80
C ARG A 74 -3.09 -6.08 3.97
N PHE A 75 -3.02 -5.97 2.65
CA PHE A 75 -3.89 -6.68 1.72
C PHE A 75 -3.08 -7.52 0.73
N GLY A 76 -3.68 -8.62 0.27
CA GLY A 76 -3.00 -9.56 -0.64
C GLY A 76 -2.99 -9.13 -2.11
N ALA A 77 -3.67 -8.05 -2.46
CA ALA A 77 -3.73 -7.49 -3.81
C ALA A 77 -4.11 -6.00 -3.79
N TRP A 78 -3.70 -5.26 -4.82
CA TRP A 78 -4.03 -3.85 -5.01
C TRP A 78 -5.53 -3.58 -5.07
N SER A 79 -6.27 -4.43 -5.78
CA SER A 79 -7.73 -4.34 -5.88
C SER A 79 -8.43 -4.47 -4.52
N ALA A 80 -7.93 -5.32 -3.63
CA ALA A 80 -8.47 -5.47 -2.29
C ALA A 80 -8.22 -4.21 -1.43
N ALA A 81 -7.05 -3.59 -1.54
CA ALA A 81 -6.74 -2.35 -0.84
C ALA A 81 -7.59 -1.16 -1.36
N LEU A 82 -7.83 -1.09 -2.68
CA LEU A 82 -8.74 -0.10 -3.28
C LEU A 82 -10.18 -0.29 -2.77
N ALA A 83 -10.67 -1.53 -2.73
CA ALA A 83 -11.99 -1.84 -2.19
C ALA A 83 -12.11 -1.49 -0.70
N ALA A 84 -11.06 -1.74 0.10
CA ALA A 84 -11.03 -1.34 1.50
C ALA A 84 -11.06 0.18 1.67
N ARG A 85 -10.31 0.94 0.87
CA ARG A 85 -10.39 2.42 0.81
C ARG A 85 -11.81 2.89 0.52
N ASP A 86 -12.48 2.25 -0.45
CA ASP A 86 -13.83 2.60 -0.85
C ASP A 86 -14.85 2.34 0.26
N ARG A 87 -14.71 1.21 0.97
CA ARG A 87 -15.51 0.92 2.18
C ARG A 87 -15.30 1.93 3.29
N CYS A 88 -14.05 2.35 3.54
CA CYS A 88 -13.79 3.41 4.51
C CYS A 88 -14.47 4.73 4.11
N ARG A 89 -14.38 5.11 2.82
CA ARG A 89 -15.06 6.30 2.30
C ARG A 89 -16.57 6.21 2.51
N GLU A 90 -17.17 5.05 2.23
CA GLU A 90 -18.60 4.82 2.40
C GLU A 90 -19.02 4.86 3.87
N ALA A 91 -18.21 4.30 4.77
CA ALA A 91 -18.48 4.29 6.21
C ALA A 91 -18.35 5.67 6.87
N THR A 92 -17.43 6.51 6.39
CA THR A 92 -17.12 7.80 7.04
C THR A 92 -17.65 9.00 6.28
N GLY A 93 -18.02 8.85 5.01
CA GLY A 93 -18.41 9.95 4.12
C GLY A 93 -17.25 10.89 3.72
N LEU A 94 -16.01 10.53 4.05
CA LEU A 94 -14.83 11.38 3.86
C LEU A 94 -13.89 10.76 2.83
N ALA A 95 -13.28 11.57 1.96
CA ALA A 95 -12.26 11.07 1.03
C ALA A 95 -10.91 10.85 1.73
N ALA A 96 -10.13 9.88 1.22
CA ALA A 96 -8.87 9.44 1.84
C ALA A 96 -7.77 10.51 1.92
N ASN A 97 -7.91 11.64 1.20
CA ASN A 97 -6.99 12.77 1.20
C ASN A 97 -7.44 13.92 2.13
N MET A 98 -8.63 13.85 2.74
CA MET A 98 -9.16 14.89 3.63
C MET A 98 -8.46 14.83 5.00
N PRO A 99 -7.91 15.92 5.56
CA PRO A 99 -7.21 15.93 6.85
C PRO A 99 -7.95 15.24 8.00
N GLU A 100 -9.28 15.37 8.04
CA GLU A 100 -10.19 14.81 9.03
C GLU A 100 -10.56 13.33 8.83
N ALA A 101 -10.21 12.73 7.68
CA ALA A 101 -10.53 11.32 7.42
C ALA A 101 -9.84 10.41 8.46
N PRO A 102 -10.58 9.52 9.15
CA PRO A 102 -10.01 8.60 10.15
C PRO A 102 -9.27 7.42 9.50
N TYR A 103 -8.84 7.58 8.24
CA TYR A 103 -8.12 6.60 7.46
C TYR A 103 -7.28 7.28 6.37
N ARG A 104 -6.22 6.61 5.91
CA ARG A 104 -5.36 7.06 4.81
C ARG A 104 -5.09 5.94 3.83
N PHE A 105 -5.04 6.33 2.57
CA PHE A 105 -4.65 5.46 1.46
C PHE A 105 -3.79 6.23 0.47
N PHE A 106 -2.69 5.64 0.05
CA PHE A 106 -1.81 6.19 -0.98
C PHE A 106 -2.21 5.58 -2.32
N PRO A 107 -2.73 6.37 -3.29
CA PRO A 107 -3.34 5.83 -4.50
C PRO A 107 -2.33 5.38 -5.57
N ASP A 108 -1.04 5.53 -5.31
CA ASP A 108 0.03 5.06 -6.18
C ASP A 108 0.63 3.77 -5.58
N PRO A 109 0.54 2.62 -6.27
CA PRO A 109 1.09 1.36 -5.77
C PRO A 109 2.62 1.37 -5.68
N VAL A 110 3.31 2.13 -6.53
CA VAL A 110 4.77 2.27 -6.48
C VAL A 110 5.18 3.07 -5.25
N HIS A 111 4.43 4.13 -4.90
CA HIS A 111 4.63 4.86 -3.64
C HIS A 111 4.38 3.99 -2.40
N GLN A 112 3.50 2.99 -2.45
CA GLN A 112 3.34 2.07 -1.32
C GLN A 112 4.45 1.03 -1.21
N TYR A 113 5.18 0.79 -2.29
CA TYR A 113 6.26 -0.19 -2.36
C TYR A 113 7.63 0.39 -1.98
N LEU A 114 7.95 1.60 -2.46
CA LEU A 114 9.23 2.30 -2.23
C LEU A 114 9.25 3.07 -0.90
#